data_AF-A0A935Q9E1-F1
#
_entry.id   AF-A0A935Q9E1-F1
#
_cell.length_a   1.000
_cell.length_b   1.000
_cell.length_c   1.000
_cell.angle_alpha   90.00
_cell.angle_beta   90.00
_cell.angle_gamma   90.00
#
_symmetry.space_group_name_H-M   'P 1'
#
loop_
_entity.id
_entity.type
_entity.pdbx_description
1 polymer ?
#
loop_
_entity_poly.entity_id
_entity_poly.type
_entity_poly.pdbx_seq_one_letter_code
_entity_poly.pdbx_strand_id
1 'polypeptide(L)'
;MSATEAALTLEGPLSKNKKTTFLASARRSYLELLFQALDLPIRPNYWDFQTKITHQVNKKTTLTFLGIGAIDKFRFAAPKEATPEKLYSINSNVLVNQWNYTIGASLKRNINNGFWNLALSRTDFNNDIEKYEDNQNPTAANQSLDIISSEKETKLRFDVNKNRNGWKLAYGASTQLADYTNTTFNIIRKEIRDGGGNIVQPAVSVNFNSPLKTFLRLGAFVQAGKRFASDRLGISAGIRTDMNSFTTDGMNGLQTLSPRISFSYVLADKWTWNSSAGIYYKIPPYTILGFADNNNVLVNKNSKYQRSTHYTTGFEYLPNDGLRFTIEGFYKKYSQVPVSIRNGISLANLGTDFTLLGNEAVTSNGKGKAYGLEFFVQKKLTNKFFGIFSYTFYRSLYAGRNEKYIASSWDNQHLLSITAGYKFPRNWELGLKFRYQGGAPYTPFDETLSRLNYLSQGVGTLNYAQLNTNRLSGFNSSDVRKKMMTPL
;
A
#
# COMPACT_ATOMS: atom_id res chain seq x y z
N MET A 1 2.85 -27.39 5.43
CA MET A 1 4.26 -27.02 5.58
C MET A 1 4.60 -26.06 4.45
N SER A 2 5.14 -24.89 4.77
CA SER A 2 5.70 -23.99 3.76
C SER A 2 7.06 -24.53 3.33
N ALA A 3 7.44 -24.38 2.06
CA ALA A 3 8.73 -24.82 1.53
C ALA A 3 9.86 -23.80 1.79
N THR A 4 9.56 -22.65 2.39
CA THR A 4 10.47 -21.50 2.46
C THR A 4 10.48 -20.76 3.80
N GLU A 5 9.70 -21.22 4.78
CA GLU A 5 9.64 -20.64 6.13
C GLU A 5 9.26 -21.66 7.21
N ALA A 6 9.66 -21.36 8.45
CA ALA A 6 9.25 -22.05 9.67
C ALA A 6 8.46 -21.08 10.54
N ALA A 7 7.43 -21.59 11.22
CA ALA A 7 6.56 -20.79 12.08
C ALA A 7 6.27 -21.55 13.38
N LEU A 8 6.37 -20.84 14.51
CA LEU A 8 5.92 -21.30 15.82
C LEU A 8 4.80 -20.37 16.29
N THR A 9 3.68 -20.95 16.74
CA THR A 9 2.56 -20.20 17.32
C THR A 9 2.15 -20.85 18.63
N LEU A 10 2.11 -20.05 19.69
CA LEU A 10 1.66 -20.43 21.03
C LEU A 10 0.43 -19.60 21.37
N GLU A 11 -0.61 -20.23 21.89
CA GLU A 11 -1.80 -19.54 22.38
C GLU A 11 -2.38 -20.25 23.60
N GLY A 12 -3.09 -19.50 24.44
CA GLY A 12 -3.74 -20.07 25.62
C GLY A 12 -4.09 -19.05 26.70
N PRO A 13 -4.60 -19.51 27.84
CA PRO A 13 -4.83 -18.66 29.00
C PRO A 13 -3.52 -18.36 29.75
N LEU A 14 -3.31 -17.10 30.14
CA LEU A 14 -2.23 -16.68 31.06
C LEU A 14 -2.67 -16.67 32.54
N SER A 15 -3.97 -16.79 32.79
CA SER A 15 -4.55 -16.73 34.14
C SER A 15 -5.39 -17.96 34.43
N LYS A 16 -5.35 -18.48 35.66
CA LYS A 16 -6.17 -19.63 36.10
C LYS A 16 -7.68 -19.44 35.85
N ASN A 17 -8.19 -18.21 36.02
CA ASN A 17 -9.59 -17.85 35.77
C ASN A 17 -9.92 -17.57 34.29
N LYS A 18 -8.97 -17.81 33.37
CA LYS A 18 -9.09 -17.60 31.91
C LYS A 18 -9.48 -16.17 31.48
N LYS A 19 -9.38 -15.18 32.37
CA LYS A 19 -9.65 -13.76 32.04
C LYS A 19 -8.56 -13.14 31.19
N THR A 20 -7.33 -13.64 31.29
CA THR A 20 -6.20 -13.24 30.45
C THR A 20 -5.88 -14.36 29.46
N THR A 21 -5.88 -14.06 28.18
CA THR A 21 -5.42 -14.95 27.12
C THR A 21 -4.30 -14.30 26.32
N PHE A 22 -3.45 -15.12 25.70
CA PHE A 22 -2.39 -14.66 24.82
C PHE A 22 -2.34 -15.47 23.53
N LEU A 23 -1.76 -14.84 22.52
CA LEU A 23 -1.23 -15.46 21.32
C LEU A 23 0.14 -14.85 21.07
N ALA A 24 1.13 -15.69 20.81
CA ALA A 24 2.47 -15.29 20.41
C ALA A 24 2.89 -16.15 19.21
N SER A 25 3.48 -15.55 18.20
CA SER A 25 4.00 -16.27 17.05
C SER A 25 5.27 -15.64 16.53
N ALA A 26 6.18 -16.48 16.08
CA ALA A 26 7.41 -16.11 15.42
C ALA A 26 7.54 -16.90 14.11
N ARG A 27 7.99 -16.23 13.06
CA ARG A 27 8.28 -16.85 11.76
C ARG A 27 9.67 -16.48 11.31
N ARG A 28 10.35 -17.43 10.68
CA ARG A 28 11.67 -17.25 10.08
C ARG A 28 11.66 -17.85 8.69
N SER A 29 12.05 -17.05 7.70
CA SER A 29 12.29 -17.57 6.36
C SER A 29 13.57 -18.41 6.29
N TYR A 30 13.69 -19.22 5.26
CA TYR A 30 14.95 -19.84 4.83
C TYR A 30 15.04 -19.86 3.30
N LEU A 31 14.38 -18.88 2.67
CA LEU A 31 14.34 -18.69 1.22
C LEU A 31 15.74 -18.53 0.60
N GLU A 32 16.68 -17.97 1.36
CA GLU A 32 18.09 -17.88 0.97
C GLU A 32 18.70 -19.23 0.61
N LEU A 33 18.28 -20.34 1.26
CA LEU A 33 18.74 -21.70 0.94
C LEU A 33 18.23 -22.16 -0.42
N LEU A 34 16.94 -21.91 -0.72
CA LEU A 34 16.35 -22.21 -2.03
C LEU A 34 17.02 -21.40 -3.14
N PHE A 35 17.25 -20.11 -2.91
CA PHE A 35 17.88 -19.24 -3.90
C PHE A 35 19.35 -19.58 -4.14
N GLN A 36 20.05 -20.05 -3.11
CA GLN A 36 21.38 -20.64 -3.26
C GLN A 36 21.35 -21.92 -4.10
N ALA A 37 20.37 -22.81 -3.88
CA ALA A 37 20.24 -24.05 -4.65
C ALA A 37 19.95 -23.78 -6.15
N LEU A 38 19.20 -22.72 -6.45
CA LEU A 38 18.86 -22.29 -7.81
C LEU A 38 19.91 -21.36 -8.45
N ASP A 39 21.02 -21.08 -7.77
CA ASP A 39 22.07 -20.15 -8.21
C ASP A 39 21.56 -18.75 -8.58
N LEU A 40 20.51 -18.30 -7.90
CA LEU A 40 20.08 -16.90 -7.95
C LEU A 40 21.01 -16.07 -7.08
N PRO A 41 21.31 -14.79 -7.39
CA PRO A 41 22.25 -14.01 -6.59
C PRO A 41 21.62 -13.27 -5.40
N ILE A 42 20.31 -13.09 -5.40
CA ILE A 42 19.58 -12.38 -4.33
C ILE A 42 19.38 -13.26 -3.08
N ARG A 43 19.43 -12.70 -1.88
CA ARG A 43 19.30 -13.44 -0.61
C ARG A 43 18.37 -12.70 0.37
N PRO A 44 17.05 -12.82 0.19
CA PRO A 44 16.08 -12.29 1.15
C PRO A 44 16.05 -13.14 2.41
N ASN A 45 15.99 -12.48 3.56
CA ASN A 45 15.96 -13.08 4.88
C ASN A 45 15.06 -12.23 5.77
N TYR A 46 14.12 -12.86 6.47
CA TYR A 46 13.23 -12.15 7.39
C TYR A 46 12.92 -12.95 8.65
N TRP A 47 12.63 -12.19 9.70
CA TRP A 47 11.96 -12.62 10.92
C TRP A 47 10.69 -11.82 11.10
N ASP A 48 9.60 -12.49 11.45
CA ASP A 48 8.36 -11.84 11.87
C ASP A 48 7.99 -12.27 13.28
N PHE A 49 7.42 -11.33 14.04
CA PHE A 49 6.94 -11.54 15.39
C PHE A 49 5.54 -10.95 15.52
N GLN A 50 4.65 -11.67 16.20
CA GLN A 50 3.36 -11.14 16.63
C GLN A 50 3.03 -11.60 18.04
N THR A 51 2.44 -10.72 18.82
CA THR A 51 1.91 -11.00 20.15
C THR A 51 0.61 -10.25 20.36
N LYS A 52 -0.34 -10.90 21.02
CA LYS A 52 -1.59 -10.31 21.44
C LYS A 52 -1.93 -10.85 22.82
N ILE A 53 -2.16 -9.95 23.77
CA ILE A 53 -2.64 -10.30 25.10
C ILE A 53 -4.00 -9.63 25.29
N THR A 54 -5.00 -10.40 25.69
CA THR A 54 -6.35 -9.89 25.98
C THR A 54 -6.69 -10.17 27.43
N HIS A 55 -7.04 -9.14 28.18
CA HIS A 55 -7.44 -9.23 29.57
C HIS A 55 -8.86 -8.68 29.78
N GLN A 56 -9.75 -9.52 30.29
CA GLN A 56 -11.10 -9.12 30.71
C GLN A 56 -11.07 -8.54 32.12
N VAL A 57 -10.97 -7.20 32.21
CA VAL A 57 -11.01 -6.47 33.49
C VAL A 57 -12.34 -6.74 34.23
N ASN A 58 -13.46 -6.68 33.49
CA ASN A 58 -14.79 -7.03 33.97
C ASN A 58 -15.72 -7.38 32.78
N LYS A 59 -16.99 -7.71 33.05
CA LYS A 59 -18.00 -8.09 32.04
C LYS A 59 -18.20 -7.06 30.91
N LYS A 60 -17.84 -5.78 31.13
CA LYS A 60 -18.02 -4.71 30.15
C LYS A 60 -16.69 -4.17 29.60
N THR A 61 -15.55 -4.55 30.16
CA THR A 61 -14.27 -3.87 29.91
C THR A 61 -13.19 -4.87 29.55
N THR A 62 -12.55 -4.66 28.40
CA THR A 62 -11.48 -5.51 27.88
C THR A 62 -10.27 -4.65 27.54
N LEU A 63 -9.12 -5.04 28.09
CA LEU A 63 -7.82 -4.47 27.73
C LEU A 63 -7.13 -5.43 26.75
N THR A 64 -6.64 -4.91 25.65
CA THR A 64 -5.87 -5.68 24.65
C THR A 64 -4.53 -5.00 24.41
N PHE A 65 -3.45 -5.75 24.62
CA PHE A 65 -2.11 -5.40 24.16
C PHE A 65 -1.84 -6.12 22.84
N LEU A 66 -1.20 -5.43 21.91
CA LEU A 66 -0.77 -5.96 20.61
C LEU A 66 0.67 -5.52 20.36
N GLY A 67 1.49 -6.45 19.89
CA GLY A 67 2.82 -6.19 19.35
C GLY A 67 2.98 -6.95 18.04
N ILE A 68 3.47 -6.27 17.01
CA ILE A 68 3.94 -6.89 15.77
C ILE A 68 5.30 -6.29 15.44
N GLY A 69 6.16 -7.06 14.80
CA GLY A 69 7.41 -6.53 14.29
C GLY A 69 8.07 -7.47 13.30
N ALA A 70 8.92 -6.91 12.47
CA ALA A 70 9.69 -7.66 11.49
C ALA A 70 11.12 -7.13 11.39
N ILE A 71 12.03 -8.01 11.01
CA ILE A 71 13.43 -7.69 10.71
C ILE A 71 13.71 -8.31 9.35
N ASP A 72 14.08 -7.49 8.37
CA ASP A 72 14.38 -7.94 7.02
C ASP A 72 15.82 -7.58 6.66
N LYS A 73 16.52 -8.54 6.06
CA LYS A 73 17.84 -8.37 5.49
C LYS A 73 17.84 -8.86 4.06
N PHE A 74 18.24 -7.99 3.15
CA PHE A 74 18.42 -8.29 1.75
C PHE A 74 19.88 -8.06 1.36
N ARG A 75 20.54 -9.14 0.97
CA ARG A 75 21.94 -9.14 0.54
C ARG A 75 22.08 -9.85 -0.81
N PHE A 76 23.24 -9.68 -1.43
CA PHE A 76 23.63 -10.43 -2.60
C PHE A 76 24.65 -11.52 -2.23
N ALA A 77 24.73 -12.54 -3.07
CA ALA A 77 25.79 -13.54 -3.07
C ALA A 77 26.32 -13.70 -4.49
N ALA A 78 27.62 -13.94 -4.63
CA ALA A 78 28.21 -14.24 -5.93
C ALA A 78 27.54 -15.50 -6.53
N PRO A 79 27.04 -15.42 -7.78
CA PRO A 79 26.54 -16.59 -8.47
C PRO A 79 27.72 -17.49 -8.88
N LYS A 80 27.46 -18.79 -9.08
CA LYS A 80 28.46 -19.72 -9.61
C LYS A 80 28.87 -19.35 -11.03
N GLU A 81 27.90 -18.92 -11.85
CA GLU A 81 28.12 -18.43 -13.21
C GLU A 81 27.61 -17.00 -13.35
N ALA A 82 28.49 -16.10 -13.79
CA ALA A 82 28.18 -14.70 -14.04
C ALA A 82 27.56 -14.50 -15.44
N THR A 83 26.24 -14.68 -15.56
CA THR A 83 25.51 -14.34 -16.78
C THR A 83 25.08 -12.87 -16.76
N PRO A 84 24.86 -12.22 -17.93
CA PRO A 84 24.38 -10.84 -17.99
C PRO A 84 23.11 -10.59 -17.16
N GLU A 85 22.17 -11.55 -17.12
CA GLU A 85 20.91 -11.44 -16.37
C GLU A 85 21.15 -11.46 -14.86
N LYS A 86 22.07 -12.31 -14.39
CA LYS A 86 22.44 -12.38 -12.96
C LYS A 86 23.19 -11.13 -12.53
N LEU A 87 24.12 -10.64 -13.35
CA LEU A 87 24.84 -9.38 -13.10
C LEU A 87 23.89 -8.19 -13.09
N TYR A 88 22.95 -8.12 -14.04
CA TYR A 88 21.88 -7.13 -14.04
C TYR A 88 21.06 -7.24 -12.74
N SER A 89 20.61 -8.43 -12.35
CA SER A 89 19.85 -8.63 -11.10
C SER A 89 20.60 -8.18 -9.85
N ILE A 90 21.93 -8.23 -9.84
CA ILE A 90 22.74 -7.75 -8.71
C ILE A 90 22.81 -6.21 -8.73
N ASN A 91 23.23 -5.64 -9.85
CA ASN A 91 23.52 -4.21 -9.95
C ASN A 91 22.27 -3.34 -10.10
N SER A 92 21.15 -3.90 -10.55
CA SER A 92 19.87 -3.17 -10.63
C SER A 92 19.21 -2.98 -9.26
N ASN A 93 19.50 -3.85 -8.31
CA ASN A 93 18.88 -3.86 -6.98
C ASN A 93 19.74 -3.12 -5.94
N VAL A 94 19.17 -2.98 -4.75
CA VAL A 94 19.80 -2.32 -3.59
C VAL A 94 20.00 -3.33 -2.46
N LEU A 95 20.98 -3.10 -1.60
CA LEU A 95 21.08 -3.76 -0.30
C LEU A 95 20.07 -3.12 0.64
N VAL A 96 19.37 -3.93 1.43
CA VAL A 96 18.36 -3.42 2.38
C VAL A 96 18.55 -4.09 3.73
N ASN A 97 18.68 -3.29 4.77
CA ASN A 97 18.60 -3.73 6.16
C ASN A 97 17.52 -2.89 6.84
N GLN A 98 16.41 -3.54 7.20
CA GLN A 98 15.27 -2.83 7.75
C GLN A 98 14.66 -3.59 8.91
N TRP A 99 14.02 -2.86 9.79
CA TRP A 99 13.18 -3.43 10.83
C TRP A 99 12.00 -2.53 11.10
N ASN A 100 10.91 -3.12 11.57
CA ASN A 100 9.77 -2.36 12.05
C ASN A 100 9.17 -3.03 13.29
N TYR A 101 8.49 -2.22 14.08
CA TYR A 101 7.54 -2.72 15.07
C TYR A 101 6.34 -1.81 15.18
N THR A 102 5.23 -2.39 15.64
CA THR A 102 4.09 -1.67 16.18
C THR A 102 3.69 -2.30 17.49
N ILE A 103 3.70 -1.52 18.55
CA ILE A 103 3.23 -1.92 19.88
C ILE A 103 2.08 -1.02 20.32
N GLY A 104 1.12 -1.54 21.05
CA GLY A 104 0.03 -0.72 21.55
C GLY A 104 -0.89 -1.43 22.52
N ALA A 105 -1.60 -0.61 23.29
CA ALA A 105 -2.66 -1.05 24.19
C ALA A 105 -3.98 -0.39 23.80
N SER A 106 -5.06 -1.14 23.90
CA SER A 106 -6.42 -0.65 23.67
C SER A 106 -7.36 -1.10 24.77
N LEU A 107 -8.17 -0.16 25.25
CA LEU A 107 -9.22 -0.39 26.23
C LEU A 107 -10.56 -0.25 25.53
N LYS A 108 -11.31 -1.34 25.46
CA LYS A 108 -12.69 -1.36 24.98
C LYS A 108 -13.64 -1.44 26.16
N ARG A 109 -14.65 -0.58 26.20
CA ARG A 109 -15.72 -0.64 27.19
C ARG A 109 -17.09 -0.60 26.54
N ASN A 110 -17.89 -1.63 26.82
CA ASN A 110 -19.30 -1.68 26.47
C ASN A 110 -20.07 -0.68 27.34
N ILE A 111 -20.90 0.13 26.70
CA ILE A 111 -21.80 1.10 27.31
C ILE A 111 -23.23 0.75 26.90
N ASN A 112 -24.23 1.42 27.49
CA ASN A 112 -25.60 1.21 27.06
C ASN A 112 -25.70 1.54 25.57
N ASN A 113 -26.24 0.59 24.80
CA ASN A 113 -26.46 0.73 23.37
C ASN A 113 -25.17 0.97 22.56
N GLY A 114 -24.01 0.49 23.00
CA GLY A 114 -22.77 0.72 22.25
C GLY A 114 -21.48 0.32 22.96
N PHE A 115 -20.36 0.86 22.48
CA PHE A 115 -19.05 0.78 23.13
C PHE A 115 -18.20 2.00 22.81
N TRP A 116 -17.15 2.22 23.59
CA TRP A 116 -16.05 3.09 23.22
C TRP A 116 -14.73 2.32 23.23
N ASN A 117 -13.76 2.81 22.45
CA ASN A 117 -12.38 2.35 22.42
C ASN A 117 -11.44 3.52 22.71
N LEU A 118 -10.43 3.27 23.54
CA LEU A 118 -9.27 4.14 23.71
C LEU A 118 -8.03 3.31 23.35
N ALA A 119 -7.21 3.78 22.43
CA ALA A 119 -5.99 3.08 22.01
C ALA A 119 -4.78 4.02 22.01
N LEU A 120 -3.67 3.55 22.55
CA LEU A 120 -2.36 4.18 22.46
C LEU A 120 -1.42 3.19 21.78
N SER A 121 -0.77 3.62 20.69
CA SER A 121 0.17 2.80 19.94
C SER A 121 1.41 3.57 19.53
N ARG A 122 2.51 2.86 19.36
CA ARG A 122 3.75 3.34 18.77
C ARG A 122 4.14 2.43 17.61
N THR A 123 4.44 3.02 16.47
CA THR A 123 5.01 2.37 15.29
C THR A 123 6.36 2.98 15.01
N ASP A 124 7.33 2.16 14.66
CA ASP A 124 8.69 2.56 14.32
C ASP A 124 9.14 1.69 13.15
N PHE A 125 9.62 2.34 12.09
CA PHE A 125 10.19 1.71 10.92
C PHE A 125 11.56 2.33 10.70
N ASN A 126 12.57 1.50 10.51
CA ASN A 126 13.91 1.91 10.17
C ASN A 126 14.35 1.18 8.92
N ASN A 127 15.00 1.91 8.04
CA ASN A 127 15.35 1.45 6.72
C ASN A 127 16.70 2.02 6.31
N ASP A 128 17.62 1.11 6.07
CA ASP A 128 18.98 1.32 5.60
C ASP A 128 19.08 0.72 4.19
N ILE A 129 19.35 1.58 3.20
CA ILE A 129 19.45 1.21 1.80
C ILE A 129 20.81 1.66 1.26
N GLU A 130 21.55 0.71 0.72
CA GLU A 130 22.81 0.99 0.04
C GLU A 130 22.81 0.47 -1.40
N LYS A 131 23.57 1.15 -2.26
CA LYS A 131 23.86 0.69 -3.62
C LYS A 131 25.26 1.12 -4.03
N TYR A 132 25.91 0.24 -4.78
CA TYR A 132 27.22 0.46 -5.37
C TYR A 132 27.14 0.22 -6.88
N GLU A 133 28.04 0.84 -7.65
CA GLU A 133 28.15 0.57 -9.10
C GLU A 133 28.54 -0.89 -9.37
N ASP A 134 29.29 -1.49 -8.44
CA ASP A 134 29.51 -2.92 -8.35
C ASP A 134 29.06 -3.42 -6.97
N ASN A 135 27.84 -3.97 -6.91
CA ASN A 135 27.28 -4.55 -5.69
C ASN A 135 27.98 -5.87 -5.28
N GLN A 136 28.82 -6.47 -6.13
CA GLN A 136 29.62 -7.64 -5.76
C GLN A 136 30.90 -7.26 -5.01
N ASN A 137 31.47 -6.09 -5.32
CA ASN A 137 32.68 -5.55 -4.70
C ASN A 137 32.41 -4.12 -4.19
N PRO A 138 31.64 -3.96 -3.11
CA PRO A 138 31.27 -2.64 -2.61
C PRO A 138 32.48 -1.91 -2.04
N THR A 139 32.64 -0.64 -2.43
CA THR A 139 33.69 0.27 -1.93
C THR A 139 33.10 1.65 -1.71
N ALA A 140 33.70 2.46 -0.84
CA ALA A 140 33.24 3.84 -0.64
C ALA A 140 33.31 4.67 -1.95
N ALA A 141 34.26 4.37 -2.85
CA ALA A 141 34.46 5.09 -4.09
C ALA A 141 33.37 4.82 -5.16
N ASN A 142 32.73 3.66 -5.11
CA ASN A 142 31.68 3.26 -6.06
C ASN A 142 30.27 3.27 -5.44
N GLN A 143 30.10 3.83 -4.24
CA GLN A 143 28.76 3.99 -3.65
C GLN A 143 27.94 4.99 -4.48
N SER A 144 26.76 4.57 -4.91
CA SER A 144 25.83 5.37 -5.72
C SER A 144 24.57 5.77 -4.95
N LEU A 145 24.24 5.02 -3.90
CA LEU A 145 23.10 5.28 -3.01
C LEU A 145 23.47 4.91 -1.58
N ASP A 146 23.13 5.77 -0.64
CA ASP A 146 23.14 5.54 0.81
C ASP A 146 21.96 6.28 1.40
N ILE A 147 21.04 5.55 2.05
CA ILE A 147 19.88 6.13 2.71
C ILE A 147 19.71 5.46 4.06
N ILE A 148 19.81 6.27 5.12
CA ILE A 148 19.47 5.85 6.48
C ILE A 148 18.25 6.66 6.91
N SER A 149 17.12 5.98 7.10
CA SER A 149 15.86 6.62 7.43
C SER A 149 15.11 5.93 8.57
N SER A 150 14.30 6.70 9.29
CA SER A 150 13.40 6.17 10.32
C SER A 150 12.09 6.94 10.33
N GLU A 151 10.97 6.22 10.40
CA GLU A 151 9.61 6.72 10.54
C GLU A 151 9.01 6.26 11.87
N LYS A 152 8.73 7.20 12.77
CA LYS A 152 8.21 6.96 14.12
C LYS A 152 6.88 7.66 14.30
N GLU A 153 5.88 6.90 14.71
CA GLU A 153 4.53 7.40 14.95
C GLU A 153 4.01 6.96 16.33
N THR A 154 3.70 7.92 17.21
CA THR A 154 2.98 7.64 18.47
C THR A 154 1.56 8.19 18.36
N LYS A 155 0.56 7.34 18.53
CA LYS A 155 -0.84 7.67 18.23
C LYS A 155 -1.76 7.33 19.38
N LEU A 156 -2.54 8.32 19.81
CA LEU A 156 -3.67 8.17 20.71
C LEU A 156 -4.96 8.30 19.90
N ARG A 157 -5.88 7.35 20.06
CA ARG A 157 -7.17 7.34 19.37
C ARG A 157 -8.29 7.03 20.34
N PHE A 158 -9.37 7.80 20.25
CA PHE A 158 -10.62 7.54 20.95
C PHE A 158 -11.78 7.48 19.94
N ASP A 159 -12.61 6.44 20.03
CA ASP A 159 -13.84 6.35 19.24
C ASP A 159 -15.00 5.73 20.02
N VAL A 160 -16.21 6.13 19.65
CA VAL A 160 -17.47 5.69 20.23
C VAL A 160 -18.37 5.18 19.11
N ASN A 161 -19.02 4.04 19.33
CA ASN A 161 -20.06 3.49 18.47
C ASN A 161 -21.31 3.27 19.29
N LYS A 162 -22.44 3.84 18.86
CA LYS A 162 -23.74 3.73 19.53
C LYS A 162 -24.84 3.36 18.54
N ASN A 163 -25.84 2.62 19.01
CA ASN A 163 -27.05 2.29 18.28
C ASN A 163 -28.29 2.63 19.11
N ARG A 164 -29.01 3.72 18.79
CA ARG A 164 -30.20 4.17 19.55
C ARG A 164 -31.34 4.50 18.60
N ASN A 165 -32.52 3.92 18.81
CA ASN A 165 -33.74 4.21 18.04
C ASN A 165 -33.53 4.05 16.51
N GLY A 166 -32.81 3.00 16.11
CA GLY A 166 -32.45 2.71 14.72
C GLY A 166 -31.30 3.56 14.15
N TRP A 167 -30.79 4.54 14.89
CA TRP A 167 -29.62 5.33 14.50
C TRP A 167 -28.34 4.65 14.95
N LYS A 168 -27.44 4.40 14.00
CA LYS A 168 -26.05 4.02 14.23
C LYS A 168 -25.19 5.27 14.18
N LEU A 169 -24.62 5.65 15.31
CA LEU A 169 -23.75 6.82 15.47
C LEU A 169 -22.32 6.35 15.76
N ALA A 170 -21.35 6.92 15.05
CA ALA A 170 -19.94 6.72 15.29
C ALA A 170 -19.21 8.07 15.31
N TYR A 171 -18.36 8.32 16.29
CA TYR A 171 -17.56 9.54 16.36
C TYR A 171 -16.27 9.30 17.12
N GLY A 172 -15.26 10.10 16.85
CA GLY A 172 -13.97 9.93 17.51
C GLY A 172 -12.95 10.97 17.10
N ALA A 173 -11.82 10.94 17.80
CA ALA A 173 -10.68 11.81 17.56
C ALA A 173 -9.37 11.02 17.69
N SER A 174 -8.33 11.53 17.05
CA SER A 174 -6.97 11.00 17.18
C SER A 174 -5.95 12.12 17.21
N THR A 175 -4.94 11.96 18.05
CA THR A 175 -3.72 12.76 18.05
C THR A 175 -2.53 11.85 17.79
N GLN A 176 -1.56 12.35 17.06
CA GLN A 176 -0.44 11.58 16.59
C GLN A 176 0.82 12.44 16.54
N LEU A 177 1.89 12.00 17.18
CA LEU A 177 3.23 12.55 17.03
C LEU A 177 3.95 11.77 15.94
N ALA A 178 4.45 12.47 14.94
CA ALA A 178 5.17 11.93 13.81
C ALA A 178 6.61 12.46 13.81
N ASP A 179 7.57 11.56 13.77
CA ASP A 179 8.99 11.84 13.73
C ASP A 179 9.62 11.09 12.54
N TYR A 180 10.42 11.80 11.75
CA TYR A 180 11.05 11.24 10.56
C TYR A 180 12.47 11.76 10.42
N THR A 181 13.42 10.84 10.36
CA THR A 181 14.82 11.13 10.08
C THR A 181 15.19 10.56 8.72
N ASN A 182 15.99 11.28 7.95
CA ASN A 182 16.50 10.80 6.67
C ASN A 182 17.85 11.44 6.37
N THR A 183 18.88 10.62 6.25
CA THR A 183 20.16 10.99 5.65
C THR A 183 20.20 10.30 4.29
N THR A 184 20.37 11.07 3.22
CA THR A 184 20.42 10.54 1.85
C THR A 184 21.67 11.03 1.16
N PHE A 185 22.41 10.12 0.53
CA PHE A 185 23.33 10.36 -0.56
C PHE A 185 22.86 9.55 -1.77
N ASN A 186 22.67 10.20 -2.92
CA ASN A 186 22.19 9.55 -4.14
C ASN A 186 22.78 10.23 -5.37
N ILE A 187 23.47 9.47 -6.21
CA ILE A 187 23.95 9.90 -7.51
C ILE A 187 22.84 9.61 -8.53
N ILE A 188 22.24 10.64 -9.12
CA ILE A 188 21.21 10.48 -10.17
C ILE A 188 21.88 10.38 -11.55
N ARG A 189 22.92 11.18 -11.78
CA ARG A 189 23.80 11.06 -12.95
C ARG A 189 25.16 11.68 -12.65
N LYS A 190 26.23 11.09 -13.20
CA LYS A 190 27.59 11.62 -13.05
C LYS A 190 27.88 12.73 -14.07
N GLU A 191 28.88 13.55 -13.77
CA GLU A 191 29.43 14.48 -14.74
C GLU A 191 30.16 13.70 -15.83
N ILE A 192 29.93 14.07 -17.09
CA ILE A 192 30.62 13.49 -18.25
C ILE A 192 31.25 14.63 -19.01
N ARG A 193 32.54 14.47 -19.34
CA ARG A 193 33.31 15.41 -20.15
C ARG A 193 33.72 14.79 -21.47
N ASP A 194 33.83 15.62 -22.51
CA ASP A 194 34.42 15.19 -23.78
C ASP A 194 35.96 15.09 -23.68
N GLY A 195 36.62 14.65 -24.75
CA GLY A 195 38.09 14.57 -24.81
C GLY A 195 38.82 15.92 -24.70
N GLY A 196 38.10 17.04 -24.86
CA GLY A 196 38.61 18.40 -24.65
C GLY A 196 38.37 18.94 -23.24
N GLY A 197 37.75 18.16 -22.35
CA GLY A 197 37.43 18.53 -20.98
C GLY A 197 36.14 19.35 -20.81
N ASN A 198 35.37 19.57 -21.87
CA ASN A 198 34.09 20.29 -21.78
C ASN A 198 33.01 19.39 -21.17
N ILE A 199 32.16 19.96 -20.32
CA ILE A 199 31.04 19.23 -19.70
C ILE A 199 29.98 18.94 -20.77
N VAL A 200 29.81 17.66 -21.09
CA VAL A 200 28.74 17.14 -21.98
C VAL A 200 27.48 16.82 -21.18
N GLN A 201 27.65 16.38 -19.94
CA GLN A 201 26.56 16.12 -19.01
C GLN A 201 26.95 16.61 -17.62
N PRO A 202 26.18 17.50 -16.97
CA PRO A 202 26.47 17.91 -15.59
C PRO A 202 26.03 16.83 -14.60
N ALA A 203 26.78 16.69 -13.51
CA ALA A 203 26.40 15.84 -12.39
C ALA A 203 25.08 16.29 -11.76
N VAL A 204 24.28 15.32 -11.32
CA VAL A 204 23.11 15.56 -10.47
C VAL A 204 23.14 14.54 -9.35
N SER A 205 23.21 15.04 -8.12
CA SER A 205 23.14 14.23 -6.91
C SER A 205 22.25 14.91 -5.87
N VAL A 206 21.75 14.09 -4.96
CA VAL A 206 20.99 14.50 -3.79
C VAL A 206 21.80 14.08 -2.59
N ASN A 207 22.23 15.04 -1.77
CA ASN A 207 22.98 14.79 -0.55
C ASN A 207 22.46 15.71 0.56
N PHE A 208 21.72 15.15 1.52
CA PHE A 208 21.14 15.94 2.60
C PHE A 208 20.90 15.11 3.87
N ASN A 209 20.76 15.83 4.97
CA ASN A 209 20.21 15.35 6.23
C ASN A 209 18.93 16.15 6.52
N SER A 210 17.79 15.46 6.60
CA SER A 210 16.48 16.09 6.80
C SER A 210 16.44 16.87 8.11
N PRO A 211 16.20 18.20 8.08
CA PRO A 211 16.02 18.97 9.31
C PRO A 211 14.58 18.87 9.85
N LEU A 212 13.76 17.95 9.33
CA LEU A 212 12.37 17.77 9.75
C LEU A 212 12.31 17.47 11.25
N LYS A 213 11.57 18.31 11.96
CA LYS A 213 11.31 18.13 13.38
C LYS A 213 10.03 17.31 13.56
N THR A 214 9.95 16.64 14.70
CA THR A 214 8.73 15.97 15.14
C THR A 214 7.54 16.93 15.04
N PHE A 215 6.44 16.45 14.47
CA PHE A 215 5.25 17.27 14.25
C PHE A 215 3.98 16.55 14.68
N LEU A 216 2.93 17.33 14.94
CA LEU A 216 1.64 16.85 15.39
C LEU A 216 0.74 16.57 14.19
N ARG A 217 -0.06 15.52 14.30
CA ARG A 217 -1.17 15.19 13.40
C ARG A 217 -2.43 15.01 14.23
N LEU A 218 -3.51 15.64 13.80
CA LEU A 218 -4.80 15.59 14.47
C LEU A 218 -5.86 15.07 13.49
N GLY A 219 -6.89 14.43 14.02
CA GLY A 219 -8.04 14.04 13.20
C GLY A 219 -9.28 13.84 14.04
N ALA A 220 -10.44 14.15 13.46
CA ALA A 220 -11.74 13.98 14.09
C ALA A 220 -12.78 13.55 13.07
N PHE A 221 -13.76 12.76 13.49
CA PHE A 221 -14.85 12.34 12.63
C PHE A 221 -16.17 12.18 13.37
N VAL A 222 -17.26 12.29 12.62
CA VAL A 222 -18.61 11.90 13.03
C VAL A 222 -19.31 11.23 11.84
N GLN A 223 -20.07 10.20 12.11
CA GLN A 223 -20.86 9.45 11.14
C GLN A 223 -22.19 9.05 11.78
N ALA A 224 -23.25 9.15 11.01
CA ALA A 224 -24.58 8.67 11.34
C ALA A 224 -25.09 7.75 10.22
N GLY A 225 -25.93 6.80 10.58
CA GLY A 225 -26.66 6.01 9.60
C GLY A 225 -27.94 5.45 10.19
N LYS A 226 -28.95 5.29 9.33
CA LYS A 226 -30.26 4.77 9.70
C LYS A 226 -30.91 4.09 8.50
N ARG A 227 -31.79 3.15 8.80
CA ARG A 227 -32.70 2.58 7.83
C ARG A 227 -34.09 3.21 7.95
N PHE A 228 -34.71 3.46 6.81
CA PHE A 228 -36.00 4.09 6.60
C PHE A 228 -36.87 3.20 5.71
N ALA A 229 -38.14 3.57 5.54
CA ALA A 229 -39.09 2.87 4.67
C ALA A 229 -39.16 1.36 4.98
N SER A 230 -39.45 1.00 6.23
CA SER A 230 -39.51 -0.39 6.70
C SER A 230 -38.26 -1.20 6.33
N ASP A 231 -37.09 -0.63 6.65
CA ASP A 231 -35.77 -1.17 6.36
C ASP A 231 -35.34 -1.26 4.88
N ARG A 232 -36.16 -0.76 3.94
CA ARG A 232 -35.82 -0.76 2.51
C ARG A 232 -34.78 0.27 2.10
N LEU A 233 -34.67 1.40 2.81
CA LEU A 233 -33.72 2.48 2.48
C LEU A 233 -32.71 2.68 3.61
N GLY A 234 -31.47 2.24 3.42
CA GLY A 234 -30.34 2.57 4.29
C GLY A 234 -29.62 3.84 3.81
N ILE A 235 -29.41 4.78 4.72
CA ILE A 235 -28.58 5.97 4.47
C ILE A 235 -27.48 6.03 5.54
N SER A 236 -26.25 6.31 5.13
CA SER A 236 -25.18 6.71 6.05
C SER A 236 -24.46 7.93 5.55
N ALA A 237 -24.23 8.90 6.42
CA ALA A 237 -23.47 10.11 6.12
C ALA A 237 -22.44 10.35 7.22
N GLY A 238 -21.28 10.87 6.86
CA GLY A 238 -20.24 11.21 7.81
C GLY A 238 -19.29 12.25 7.27
N ILE A 239 -18.55 12.85 8.18
CA ILE A 239 -17.56 13.88 7.87
C ILE A 239 -16.34 13.65 8.75
N ARG A 240 -15.16 13.89 8.17
CA ARG A 240 -13.87 13.78 8.83
C ARG A 240 -13.00 14.98 8.47
N THR A 241 -12.10 15.37 9.37
CA THR A 241 -11.00 16.31 9.09
C THR A 241 -9.70 15.72 9.61
N ASP A 242 -8.59 16.06 8.96
CA ASP A 242 -7.24 15.66 9.32
C ASP A 242 -6.31 16.87 9.20
N MET A 243 -5.50 17.14 10.23
CA MET A 243 -4.61 18.30 10.31
C MET A 243 -3.18 17.85 10.61
N ASN A 244 -2.20 18.69 10.31
CA ASN A 244 -0.82 18.51 10.74
C ASN A 244 -0.13 19.86 11.03
N SER A 245 0.83 19.87 11.96
CA SER A 245 1.53 21.10 12.34
C SER A 245 2.77 21.41 11.49
N PHE A 246 3.03 20.65 10.42
CA PHE A 246 4.25 20.78 9.62
C PHE A 246 4.04 21.58 8.33
N THR A 247 3.06 21.20 7.51
CA THR A 247 2.81 21.86 6.22
C THR A 247 2.23 23.26 6.43
N THR A 248 2.48 24.19 5.51
CA THR A 248 2.13 25.62 5.62
C THR A 248 0.68 25.85 6.10
N ASP A 249 -0.29 25.16 5.50
CA ASP A 249 -1.71 25.27 5.88
C ASP A 249 -2.23 24.04 6.63
N GLY A 250 -1.34 23.21 7.18
CA GLY A 250 -1.68 21.88 7.68
C GLY A 250 -2.66 21.88 8.85
N MET A 251 -2.68 22.94 9.65
CA MET A 251 -3.60 23.10 10.79
C MET A 251 -4.99 23.58 10.39
N ASN A 252 -5.20 23.97 9.12
CA ASN A 252 -6.52 24.34 8.62
C ASN A 252 -7.34 23.10 8.26
N GLY A 253 -8.10 22.59 9.24
CA GLY A 253 -8.96 21.41 9.06
C GLY A 253 -10.05 21.51 8.00
N LEU A 254 -10.38 22.72 7.51
CA LEU A 254 -11.34 22.87 6.41
C LEU A 254 -10.76 22.41 5.07
N GLN A 255 -9.43 22.43 4.90
CA GLN A 255 -8.78 22.00 3.66
C GLN A 255 -8.89 20.49 3.42
N THR A 256 -9.05 19.69 4.48
CA THR A 256 -9.12 18.22 4.43
C THR A 256 -10.51 17.68 4.81
N LEU A 257 -11.53 18.55 4.80
CA LEU A 257 -12.89 18.17 5.11
C LEU A 257 -13.39 17.08 4.14
N SER A 258 -13.67 15.90 4.69
CA SER A 258 -13.91 14.65 3.98
C SER A 258 -15.36 14.17 4.19
N PRO A 259 -16.37 14.85 3.59
CA PRO A 259 -17.75 14.38 3.64
C PRO A 259 -17.92 13.10 2.83
N ARG A 260 -18.78 12.21 3.32
CA ARG A 260 -19.13 10.92 2.68
C ARG A 260 -20.59 10.62 2.92
N ILE A 261 -21.23 10.07 1.89
CA ILE A 261 -22.61 9.62 1.95
C ILE A 261 -22.77 8.31 1.18
N SER A 262 -23.58 7.40 1.69
CA SER A 262 -23.96 6.16 1.04
C SER A 262 -25.44 5.86 1.19
N PHE A 263 -25.98 5.21 0.17
CA PHE A 263 -27.37 4.81 0.01
C PHE A 263 -27.43 3.33 -0.36
N SER A 264 -28.40 2.61 0.22
CA SER A 264 -28.72 1.24 -0.14
C SER A 264 -30.23 1.10 -0.16
N TYR A 265 -30.82 0.81 -1.32
CA TYR A 265 -32.26 0.77 -1.53
C TYR A 265 -32.71 -0.58 -2.09
N VAL A 266 -33.57 -1.28 -1.35
CA VAL A 266 -34.20 -2.54 -1.77
C VAL A 266 -35.31 -2.20 -2.77
N LEU A 267 -35.00 -2.29 -4.07
CA LEU A 267 -35.90 -1.99 -5.17
C LEU A 267 -37.04 -3.02 -5.27
N ALA A 268 -36.69 -4.29 -5.11
CA ALA A 268 -37.59 -5.45 -5.08
C ALA A 268 -36.95 -6.56 -4.23
N ASP A 269 -37.69 -7.63 -3.94
CA ASP A 269 -37.27 -8.71 -3.02
C ASP A 269 -35.85 -9.27 -3.28
N LYS A 270 -35.39 -9.21 -4.53
CA LYS A 270 -34.09 -9.74 -4.96
C LYS A 270 -33.13 -8.69 -5.50
N TRP A 271 -33.54 -7.42 -5.57
CA TRP A 271 -32.79 -6.34 -6.21
C TRP A 271 -32.49 -5.22 -5.23
N THR A 272 -31.21 -4.92 -5.05
CA THR A 272 -30.74 -3.80 -4.23
C THR A 272 -29.91 -2.85 -5.07
N TRP A 273 -30.24 -1.57 -5.03
CA TRP A 273 -29.40 -0.51 -5.58
C TRP A 273 -28.52 0.08 -4.48
N ASN A 274 -27.22 0.15 -4.71
CA ASN A 274 -26.25 0.75 -3.82
C ASN A 274 -25.58 1.93 -4.51
N SER A 275 -25.35 3.02 -3.77
CA SER A 275 -24.64 4.18 -4.28
C SER A 275 -23.84 4.85 -3.17
N SER A 276 -22.69 5.41 -3.51
CA SER A 276 -21.91 6.21 -2.57
C SER A 276 -21.16 7.35 -3.24
N ALA A 277 -20.97 8.43 -2.51
CA ALA A 277 -20.14 9.56 -2.90
C ALA A 277 -19.31 10.03 -1.71
N GLY A 278 -18.05 10.39 -1.95
CA GLY A 278 -17.19 10.85 -0.86
C GLY A 278 -15.90 11.51 -1.30
N ILE A 279 -15.39 12.39 -0.44
CA ILE A 279 -14.08 13.01 -0.59
C ILE A 279 -13.11 12.38 0.41
N TYR A 280 -11.88 12.15 -0.05
CA TYR A 280 -10.80 11.53 0.69
C TYR A 280 -9.53 12.35 0.52
N TYR A 281 -8.75 12.48 1.59
CA TYR A 281 -7.46 13.16 1.58
C TYR A 281 -6.37 12.23 2.10
N LYS A 282 -5.18 12.29 1.49
CA LYS A 282 -3.98 11.59 1.91
C LYS A 282 -2.84 12.59 2.07
N ILE A 283 -2.24 12.64 3.26
CA ILE A 283 -1.02 13.45 3.48
C ILE A 283 0.10 12.97 2.55
N PRO A 284 0.98 13.86 2.05
CA PRO A 284 2.20 13.42 1.37
C PRO A 284 3.01 12.45 2.25
N PRO A 285 3.67 11.43 1.66
CA PRO A 285 4.55 10.52 2.41
C PRO A 285 5.73 11.27 3.06
N TYR A 286 6.33 10.66 4.09
CA TYR A 286 7.47 11.26 4.81
C TYR A 286 8.67 11.53 3.91
N THR A 287 8.89 10.71 2.87
CA THR A 287 9.92 10.96 1.85
C THR A 287 9.74 12.30 1.13
N ILE A 288 8.50 12.77 0.93
CA ILE A 288 8.22 14.11 0.40
C ILE A 288 8.37 15.17 1.50
N LEU A 289 7.76 14.94 2.67
CA LEU A 289 7.71 15.93 3.75
C LEU A 289 9.09 16.24 4.33
N GLY A 290 9.94 15.21 4.45
CA GLY A 290 11.30 15.29 4.95
C GLY A 290 12.37 15.40 3.87
N PHE A 291 12.01 15.58 2.60
CA PHE A 291 12.98 15.90 1.57
C PHE A 291 13.54 17.30 1.82
N ALA A 292 14.87 17.38 1.88
CA ALA A 292 15.61 18.64 1.89
C ALA A 292 16.52 18.73 0.66
N ASP A 293 16.80 19.94 0.21
CA ASP A 293 17.82 20.16 -0.83
C ASP A 293 19.24 19.96 -0.26
N ASN A 294 20.26 20.13 -1.11
CA ASN A 294 21.67 19.98 -0.69
C ASN A 294 22.12 21.06 0.32
N ASN A 295 21.30 22.08 0.57
CA ASN A 295 21.52 23.08 1.64
C ASN A 295 20.76 22.71 2.93
N ASN A 296 20.20 21.50 3.00
CA ASN A 296 19.35 21.01 4.06
C ASN A 296 18.11 21.88 4.30
N VAL A 297 17.53 22.47 3.24
CA VAL A 297 16.28 23.24 3.32
C VAL A 297 15.10 22.37 2.92
N LEU A 298 14.07 22.27 3.77
CA LEU A 298 12.81 21.56 3.46
C LEU A 298 12.00 22.35 2.42
N VAL A 299 12.05 21.89 1.18
CA VAL A 299 11.42 22.60 0.03
C VAL A 299 9.94 22.27 -0.16
N ASN A 300 9.44 21.19 0.46
CA ASN A 300 8.09 20.66 0.23
C ASN A 300 7.04 21.07 1.29
N LYS A 301 7.32 22.07 2.15
CA LYS A 301 6.41 22.51 3.23
C LYS A 301 5.03 22.97 2.73
N ASN A 302 4.95 23.45 1.49
CA ASN A 302 3.71 23.88 0.83
C ASN A 302 2.91 22.72 0.19
N SER A 303 3.35 21.48 0.35
CA SER A 303 2.67 20.31 -0.23
C SER A 303 1.27 20.14 0.37
N LYS A 304 0.29 19.89 -0.50
CA LYS A 304 -1.11 19.68 -0.12
C LYS A 304 -1.42 18.20 0.04
N TYR A 305 -2.48 17.90 0.78
CA TYR A 305 -2.99 16.53 0.85
C TYR A 305 -3.55 16.13 -0.51
N GLN A 306 -3.12 15.00 -1.05
CA GLN A 306 -3.72 14.47 -2.26
C GLN A 306 -5.21 14.21 -2.02
N ARG A 307 -6.05 14.80 -2.87
CA ARG A 307 -7.51 14.70 -2.77
C ARG A 307 -8.04 13.72 -3.80
N SER A 308 -8.98 12.87 -3.39
CA SER A 308 -9.73 11.98 -4.26
C SER A 308 -11.23 12.12 -4.00
N THR A 309 -12.01 12.36 -5.05
CA THR A 309 -13.48 12.36 -5.00
C THR A 309 -13.97 11.09 -5.67
N HIS A 310 -14.71 10.25 -4.95
CA HIS A 310 -15.22 8.97 -5.44
C HIS A 310 -16.73 9.04 -5.63
N TYR A 311 -17.20 8.44 -6.70
CA TYR A 311 -18.60 8.11 -6.95
C TYR A 311 -18.68 6.63 -7.30
N THR A 312 -19.58 5.91 -6.66
CA THR A 312 -19.90 4.51 -7.01
C THR A 312 -21.41 4.33 -7.05
N THR A 313 -21.87 3.49 -7.97
CA THR A 313 -23.28 3.09 -8.07
C THR A 313 -23.36 1.70 -8.66
N GLY A 314 -24.25 0.86 -8.15
CA GLY A 314 -24.35 -0.51 -8.61
C GLY A 314 -25.58 -1.24 -8.13
N PHE A 315 -25.91 -2.33 -8.81
CA PHE A 315 -27.04 -3.18 -8.50
C PHE A 315 -26.57 -4.54 -8.03
N GLU A 316 -27.19 -5.05 -6.98
CA GLU A 316 -27.07 -6.43 -6.51
C GLU A 316 -28.36 -7.18 -6.84
N TYR A 317 -28.22 -8.36 -7.44
CA TYR A 317 -29.29 -9.31 -7.67
C TYR A 317 -29.01 -10.62 -6.92
N LEU A 318 -29.93 -11.01 -6.04
CA LEU A 318 -29.89 -12.23 -5.24
C LEU A 318 -31.03 -13.18 -5.65
N PRO A 319 -30.88 -13.97 -6.73
CA PRO A 319 -31.91 -14.93 -7.16
C PRO A 319 -32.36 -15.89 -6.05
N ASN A 320 -31.41 -16.31 -5.20
CA ASN A 320 -31.56 -17.14 -4.02
C ASN A 320 -30.34 -16.96 -3.08
N ASP A 321 -30.38 -17.54 -1.87
CA ASP A 321 -29.34 -17.40 -0.84
C ASP A 321 -27.94 -17.92 -1.24
N GLY A 322 -27.88 -18.73 -2.30
CA GLY A 322 -26.68 -19.37 -2.80
C GLY A 322 -26.06 -18.72 -4.03
N LEU A 323 -26.67 -17.68 -4.61
CA LEU A 323 -26.20 -17.04 -5.85
C LEU A 323 -26.38 -15.52 -5.78
N ARG A 324 -25.31 -14.78 -6.08
CA ARG A 324 -25.27 -13.33 -6.08
C ARG A 324 -24.64 -12.83 -7.37
N PHE A 325 -25.25 -11.80 -7.96
CA PHE A 325 -24.70 -11.01 -9.05
C PHE A 325 -24.59 -9.55 -8.62
N THR A 326 -23.50 -8.89 -8.97
CA THR A 326 -23.36 -7.44 -8.79
C THR A 326 -22.78 -6.81 -10.04
N ILE A 327 -23.30 -5.65 -10.40
CA ILE A 327 -22.69 -4.75 -11.39
C ILE A 327 -22.49 -3.38 -10.73
N GLU A 328 -21.28 -2.86 -10.76
CA GLU A 328 -20.92 -1.58 -10.16
C GLU A 328 -20.16 -0.70 -11.17
N GLY A 329 -20.56 0.56 -11.29
CA GLY A 329 -19.80 1.59 -11.96
C GLY A 329 -19.13 2.51 -10.96
N PHE A 330 -17.90 2.92 -11.25
CA PHE A 330 -17.15 3.84 -10.41
C PHE A 330 -16.48 4.96 -11.23
N TYR A 331 -16.37 6.13 -10.60
CA TYR A 331 -15.60 7.25 -11.09
C TYR A 331 -14.85 7.92 -9.94
N LYS A 332 -13.55 8.08 -10.09
CA LYS A 332 -12.64 8.71 -9.13
C LYS A 332 -11.95 9.88 -9.80
N LYS A 333 -12.04 11.06 -9.19
CA LYS A 333 -11.33 12.28 -9.62
C LYS A 333 -10.28 12.63 -8.60
N TYR A 334 -9.04 12.67 -9.03
CA TYR A 334 -7.90 13.05 -8.21
C TYR A 334 -7.46 14.48 -8.52
N SER A 335 -7.11 15.21 -7.47
CA SER A 335 -6.51 16.55 -7.55
C SER A 335 -5.42 16.67 -6.49
N GLN A 336 -4.52 17.64 -6.67
CA GLN A 336 -3.38 17.84 -5.76
C GLN A 336 -2.46 16.60 -5.71
N VAL A 337 -2.37 15.89 -6.84
CA VAL A 337 -1.44 14.77 -6.98
C VAL A 337 -0.01 15.34 -6.99
N PRO A 338 0.93 14.79 -6.21
CA PRO A 338 2.32 15.22 -6.26
C PRO A 338 2.93 15.05 -7.66
N VAL A 339 3.55 16.10 -8.17
CA VAL A 339 4.26 16.15 -9.46
C VAL A 339 5.72 16.48 -9.18
N SER A 340 6.63 15.65 -9.69
CA SER A 340 8.07 15.90 -9.61
C SER A 340 8.41 17.22 -10.30
N ILE A 341 9.15 18.10 -9.62
CA ILE A 341 9.66 19.34 -10.24
C ILE A 341 10.73 19.00 -11.28
N ARG A 342 11.60 18.03 -10.97
CA ARG A 342 12.71 17.60 -11.83
C ARG A 342 12.21 17.01 -13.15
N ASN A 343 11.25 16.10 -13.09
CA ASN A 343 10.80 15.33 -14.24
C ASN A 343 9.49 15.85 -14.86
N GLY A 344 8.74 16.71 -14.15
CA GLY A 344 7.45 17.24 -14.63
C GLY A 344 6.30 16.23 -14.67
N ILE A 345 6.52 15.01 -14.15
CA ILE A 345 5.56 13.90 -14.18
C ILE A 345 4.89 13.70 -12.82
N SER A 346 3.66 13.18 -12.86
CA SER A 346 2.95 12.74 -11.66
C SER A 346 3.72 11.60 -10.99
N LEU A 347 3.95 11.68 -9.69
CA LEU A 347 4.56 10.59 -8.92
C LEU A 347 3.67 9.33 -8.92
N ALA A 348 2.38 9.45 -9.25
CA ALA A 348 1.48 8.30 -9.41
C ALA A 348 1.75 7.47 -10.68
N ASN A 349 2.62 7.94 -11.57
CA ASN A 349 3.14 7.17 -12.72
C ASN A 349 4.53 6.57 -12.44
N LEU A 350 5.04 6.74 -11.22
CA LEU A 350 6.30 6.15 -10.75
C LEU A 350 6.02 5.06 -9.69
N GLY A 351 7.04 4.29 -9.34
CA GLY A 351 6.96 3.26 -8.28
C GLY A 351 6.73 1.83 -8.76
N THR A 352 7.09 1.52 -10.02
CA THR A 352 7.18 0.12 -10.50
C THR A 352 8.50 -0.56 -10.10
N ASP A 353 9.51 0.23 -9.71
CA ASP A 353 10.86 -0.24 -9.40
C ASP A 353 11.19 -0.06 -7.91
N PHE A 354 12.24 -0.73 -7.43
CA PHE A 354 12.83 -0.55 -6.09
C PHE A 354 13.53 0.83 -5.96
N THR A 355 12.79 1.90 -6.19
CA THR A 355 13.27 3.28 -6.16
C THR A 355 12.56 4.07 -5.07
N LEU A 356 13.25 5.06 -4.51
CA LEU A 356 12.72 5.91 -3.46
C LEU A 356 11.71 6.90 -4.06
N LEU A 357 10.42 6.65 -3.85
CA LEU A 357 9.36 7.51 -4.36
C LEU A 357 9.23 8.79 -3.51
N GLY A 358 9.37 9.94 -4.16
CA GLY A 358 9.04 11.24 -3.56
C GLY A 358 10.15 11.90 -2.74
N ASN A 359 11.36 11.33 -2.68
CA ASN A 359 12.53 12.00 -2.10
C ASN A 359 13.12 13.04 -3.06
N GLU A 360 12.26 13.98 -3.46
CA GLU A 360 12.55 15.05 -4.41
C GLU A 360 11.62 16.24 -4.19
N ALA A 361 11.96 17.38 -4.78
CA ALA A 361 11.10 18.55 -4.78
C ALA A 361 9.84 18.29 -5.62
N VAL A 362 8.67 18.60 -5.07
CA VAL A 362 7.37 18.34 -5.71
C VAL A 362 6.46 19.56 -5.70
N THR A 363 5.49 19.54 -6.60
CA THR A 363 4.33 20.44 -6.57
C THR A 363 3.05 19.64 -6.38
N SER A 364 2.00 20.25 -5.83
CA SER A 364 0.68 19.61 -5.63
C SER A 364 -0.37 20.12 -6.63
N ASN A 365 -0.03 20.17 -7.92
CA ASN A 365 -0.93 20.62 -8.99
C ASN A 365 -1.37 19.49 -9.93
N GLY A 366 -0.89 18.26 -9.73
CA GLY A 366 -1.24 17.12 -10.57
C GLY A 366 -2.72 16.75 -10.48
N LYS A 367 -3.25 16.23 -11.60
CA LYS A 367 -4.63 15.77 -11.75
C LYS A 367 -4.64 14.27 -12.07
N GLY A 368 -5.72 13.58 -11.72
CA GLY A 368 -5.90 12.18 -12.09
C GLY A 368 -7.36 11.81 -12.23
N LYS A 369 -7.64 10.72 -12.92
CA LYS A 369 -8.98 10.13 -12.98
C LYS A 369 -8.88 8.61 -13.14
N ALA A 370 -9.78 7.90 -12.47
CA ALA A 370 -9.95 6.47 -12.67
C ALA A 370 -11.43 6.12 -12.76
N TYR A 371 -11.83 5.34 -13.75
CA TYR A 371 -13.24 5.00 -13.96
C TYR A 371 -13.38 3.63 -14.59
N GLY A 372 -14.51 2.97 -14.36
CA GLY A 372 -14.70 1.60 -14.83
C GLY A 372 -16.02 0.99 -14.43
N LEU A 373 -16.18 -0.26 -14.85
CA LEU A 373 -17.29 -1.13 -14.55
C LEU A 373 -16.74 -2.44 -13.99
N GLU A 374 -17.37 -2.92 -12.91
CA GLU A 374 -17.08 -4.19 -12.28
C GLU A 374 -18.32 -5.08 -12.32
N PHE A 375 -18.12 -6.32 -12.74
CA PHE A 375 -19.12 -7.38 -12.68
C PHE A 375 -18.61 -8.50 -11.80
N PHE A 376 -19.44 -8.95 -10.87
CA PHE A 376 -19.07 -10.00 -9.93
C PHE A 376 -20.21 -11.00 -9.75
N VAL A 377 -19.84 -12.27 -9.68
CA VAL A 377 -20.75 -13.39 -9.43
C VAL A 377 -20.19 -14.23 -8.30
N GLN A 378 -21.02 -14.57 -7.33
CA GLN A 378 -20.69 -15.52 -6.29
C GLN A 378 -21.74 -16.63 -6.23
N LYS A 379 -21.26 -17.86 -6.30
CA LYS A 379 -22.03 -19.07 -6.03
C LYS A 379 -21.48 -19.74 -4.78
N LYS A 380 -22.26 -19.71 -3.69
CA LYS A 380 -21.96 -20.54 -2.50
C LYS A 380 -22.05 -22.02 -2.88
N LEU A 381 -21.30 -22.85 -2.15
CA LEU A 381 -21.38 -24.30 -2.30
C LEU A 381 -22.82 -24.77 -2.05
N THR A 382 -23.49 -25.17 -3.12
CA THR A 382 -24.76 -25.88 -3.08
C THR A 382 -24.62 -27.14 -3.89
N ASN A 383 -24.94 -28.28 -3.30
CA ASN A 383 -24.66 -29.60 -3.85
C ASN A 383 -23.16 -29.81 -4.06
N LYS A 384 -22.68 -29.70 -5.31
CA LYS A 384 -21.31 -30.06 -5.70
C LYS A 384 -20.48 -28.89 -6.19
N PHE A 385 -21.08 -27.74 -6.51
CA PHE A 385 -20.37 -26.63 -7.17
C PHE A 385 -20.36 -25.36 -6.32
N PHE A 386 -19.23 -24.68 -6.34
CA PHE A 386 -19.08 -23.32 -5.83
C PHE A 386 -18.15 -22.53 -6.74
N GLY A 387 -18.27 -21.21 -6.71
CA GLY A 387 -17.35 -20.38 -7.46
C GLY A 387 -17.55 -18.90 -7.28
N ILE A 388 -16.56 -18.15 -7.71
CA ILE A 388 -16.51 -16.71 -7.75
C ILE A 388 -15.98 -16.33 -9.13
N PHE A 389 -16.64 -15.38 -9.78
CA PHE A 389 -16.20 -14.76 -11.01
C PHE A 389 -16.17 -13.25 -10.77
N SER A 390 -15.09 -12.59 -11.19
CA SER A 390 -15.04 -11.13 -11.25
C SER A 390 -14.40 -10.66 -12.54
N TYR A 391 -14.97 -9.60 -13.11
CA TYR A 391 -14.43 -8.91 -14.27
C TYR A 391 -14.51 -7.41 -14.04
N THR A 392 -13.40 -6.71 -14.24
CA THR A 392 -13.34 -5.26 -14.14
C THR A 392 -12.72 -4.70 -15.41
N PHE A 393 -13.45 -3.81 -16.07
CA PHE A 393 -12.86 -2.89 -17.04
C PHE A 393 -12.64 -1.54 -16.37
N TYR A 394 -11.45 -0.97 -16.48
CA TYR A 394 -11.16 0.35 -15.96
C TYR A 394 -10.18 1.13 -16.84
N ARG A 395 -10.14 2.44 -16.63
CA ARG A 395 -9.08 3.32 -17.10
C ARG A 395 -8.53 4.10 -15.93
N SER A 396 -7.21 4.23 -15.83
CA SER A 396 -6.50 5.03 -14.84
C SER A 396 -5.52 5.98 -15.53
N LEU A 397 -5.69 7.29 -15.29
CA LEU A 397 -4.97 8.33 -16.01
C LEU A 397 -4.49 9.41 -15.05
N TYR A 398 -3.27 9.90 -15.23
CA TYR A 398 -2.71 11.03 -14.48
C TYR A 398 -2.11 12.07 -15.41
N ALA A 399 -2.15 13.32 -14.97
CA ALA A 399 -1.55 14.45 -15.65
C ALA A 399 -0.50 15.09 -14.74
N GLY A 400 0.69 15.31 -15.30
CA GLY A 400 1.79 16.05 -14.66
C GLY A 400 1.70 17.55 -14.95
N ARG A 401 2.85 18.21 -15.06
CA ARG A 401 2.97 19.66 -15.30
C ARG A 401 2.35 20.12 -16.62
N ASN A 402 2.34 19.27 -17.64
CA ASN A 402 1.80 19.56 -18.97
C ASN A 402 0.26 19.43 -19.07
N GLU A 403 -0.42 19.10 -17.97
CA GLU A 403 -1.87 18.87 -17.87
C GLU A 403 -2.45 17.78 -18.80
N LYS A 404 -1.60 17.02 -19.51
CA LYS A 404 -2.03 15.96 -20.41
C LYS A 404 -2.23 14.67 -19.64
N TYR A 405 -3.44 14.10 -19.73
CA TYR A 405 -3.72 12.78 -19.15
C TYR A 405 -2.98 11.67 -19.91
N ILE A 406 -2.16 10.94 -19.17
CA ILE A 406 -1.38 9.80 -19.65
C ILE A 406 -1.79 8.57 -18.85
N ALA A 407 -1.71 7.38 -19.46
CA ALA A 407 -1.97 6.12 -18.78
C ALA A 407 -1.10 5.99 -17.52
N SER A 408 -1.74 5.62 -16.41
CA SER A 408 -0.97 5.23 -15.22
C SER A 408 -0.20 3.94 -15.52
N SER A 409 0.95 3.76 -14.87
CA SER A 409 1.70 2.49 -14.92
C SER A 409 0.88 1.31 -14.40
N TRP A 410 -0.23 1.60 -13.69
CA TRP A 410 -1.19 0.62 -13.19
C TRP A 410 -2.46 0.48 -14.05
N ASP A 411 -2.51 1.05 -15.27
CA ASP A 411 -3.68 1.03 -16.17
C ASP A 411 -3.75 -0.25 -17.02
N ASN A 412 -3.98 -1.41 -16.40
CA ASN A 412 -4.06 -2.72 -17.08
C ASN A 412 -5.35 -2.92 -17.90
N GLN A 413 -6.32 -2.03 -17.72
CA GLN A 413 -7.62 -2.01 -18.38
C GLN A 413 -8.57 -3.16 -18.05
N HIS A 414 -8.16 -4.40 -18.30
CA HIS A 414 -8.99 -5.59 -18.13
C HIS A 414 -8.44 -6.45 -17.01
N LEU A 415 -9.27 -6.76 -16.01
CA LEU A 415 -8.95 -7.71 -14.96
C LEU A 415 -10.05 -8.77 -14.93
N LEU A 416 -9.66 -10.03 -14.94
CA LEU A 416 -10.57 -11.15 -14.81
C LEU A 416 -10.01 -12.14 -13.80
N SER A 417 -10.87 -12.60 -12.88
CA SER A 417 -10.54 -13.62 -11.90
C SER A 417 -11.67 -14.61 -11.77
N ILE A 418 -11.34 -15.90 -11.88
CA ILE A 418 -12.26 -17.01 -11.69
C ILE A 418 -11.67 -17.90 -10.61
N THR A 419 -12.48 -18.28 -9.64
CA THR A 419 -12.18 -19.36 -8.71
C THR A 419 -13.39 -20.27 -8.66
N ALA A 420 -13.25 -21.51 -9.09
CA ALA A 420 -14.34 -22.47 -9.13
C ALA A 420 -13.88 -23.77 -8.47
N GLY A 421 -14.80 -24.49 -7.84
CA GLY A 421 -14.52 -25.79 -7.27
C GLY A 421 -15.69 -26.73 -7.38
N TYR A 422 -15.36 -28.01 -7.56
CA TYR A 422 -16.32 -29.10 -7.67
C TYR A 422 -15.99 -30.22 -6.69
N LYS A 423 -17.00 -30.63 -5.91
CA LYS A 423 -16.93 -31.76 -4.99
C LYS A 423 -17.40 -33.04 -5.68
N PHE A 424 -16.46 -33.97 -5.82
CA PHE A 424 -16.70 -35.32 -6.32
C PHE A 424 -17.06 -36.27 -5.17
N PRO A 425 -17.61 -37.46 -5.46
CA PRO A 425 -17.74 -38.53 -4.46
C PRO A 425 -16.42 -38.89 -3.79
N ARG A 426 -16.49 -39.61 -2.66
CA ARG A 426 -15.31 -40.03 -1.86
C ARG A 426 -14.45 -38.86 -1.36
N ASN A 427 -15.09 -37.74 -1.02
CA ASN A 427 -14.46 -36.56 -0.42
C ASN A 427 -13.32 -35.94 -1.26
N TRP A 428 -13.39 -36.11 -2.59
CA TRP A 428 -12.51 -35.42 -3.52
C TRP A 428 -13.05 -34.04 -3.88
N GLU A 429 -12.16 -33.06 -3.94
CA GLU A 429 -12.47 -31.71 -4.40
C GLU A 429 -11.41 -31.27 -5.41
N LEU A 430 -11.88 -30.76 -6.55
CA LEU A 430 -11.04 -30.11 -7.55
C LEU A 430 -11.36 -28.63 -7.55
N GLY A 431 -10.33 -27.79 -7.44
CA GLY A 431 -10.41 -26.34 -7.55
C GLY A 431 -9.62 -25.85 -8.76
N LEU A 432 -10.16 -24.85 -9.44
CA LEU A 432 -9.53 -24.08 -10.49
C LEU A 432 -9.48 -22.63 -10.06
N LYS A 433 -8.34 -21.99 -10.25
CA LYS A 433 -8.19 -20.55 -10.21
C LYS A 433 -7.62 -20.09 -11.55
N PHE A 434 -8.28 -19.14 -12.20
CA PHE A 434 -7.82 -18.53 -13.45
C PHE A 434 -7.78 -17.02 -13.26
N ARG A 435 -6.72 -16.37 -13.74
CA ARG A 435 -6.62 -14.92 -13.77
C ARG A 435 -6.15 -14.44 -15.14
N TYR A 436 -6.69 -13.30 -15.56
CA TYR A 436 -6.22 -12.55 -16.71
C TYR A 436 -6.07 -11.08 -16.34
N GLN A 437 -4.98 -10.47 -16.82
CA GLN A 437 -4.67 -9.06 -16.68
C GLN A 437 -4.27 -8.51 -18.05
N GLY A 438 -4.89 -7.41 -18.48
CA GLY A 438 -4.50 -6.71 -19.70
C GLY A 438 -3.10 -6.08 -19.59
N GLY A 439 -2.56 -5.67 -20.73
CA GLY A 439 -1.20 -5.16 -20.84
C GLY A 439 -0.92 -3.91 -20.00
N ALA A 440 0.00 -4.01 -19.05
CA ALA A 440 0.48 -2.88 -18.25
C ALA A 440 1.21 -1.86 -19.14
N PRO A 441 0.91 -0.56 -19.02
CA PRO A 441 1.70 0.48 -19.67
C PRO A 441 3.13 0.51 -19.13
N TYR A 442 4.08 0.83 -20.00
CA TYR A 442 5.46 1.09 -19.59
C TYR A 442 6.06 2.21 -20.43
N THR A 443 7.10 2.82 -19.87
CA THR A 443 7.89 3.86 -20.51
C THR A 443 9.16 3.21 -21.07
N PRO A 444 9.48 3.37 -22.37
CA PRO A 444 10.71 2.82 -22.92
C PRO A 444 11.95 3.54 -22.35
N PHE A 445 13.11 2.89 -22.46
CA PHE A 445 14.38 3.52 -22.09
C PHE A 445 14.84 4.52 -23.16
N ASP A 446 15.55 5.55 -22.71
CA ASP A 446 16.44 6.35 -23.55
C ASP A 446 17.78 5.61 -23.65
N GLU A 447 18.07 5.00 -24.80
CA GLU A 447 19.27 4.17 -25.00
C GLU A 447 20.59 4.93 -24.84
N THR A 448 20.60 6.24 -25.13
CA THR A 448 21.80 7.06 -25.02
C THR A 448 22.05 7.39 -23.56
N LEU A 449 21.05 7.92 -22.85
CA LEU A 449 21.16 8.25 -21.43
C LEU A 449 21.34 6.99 -20.58
N SER A 450 20.74 5.87 -20.96
CA SER A 450 20.90 4.59 -20.26
C SER A 450 22.36 4.14 -20.30
N ARG A 451 23.00 4.13 -21.47
CA ARG A 451 24.43 3.74 -21.59
C ARG A 451 25.35 4.65 -20.80
N LEU A 452 25.08 5.96 -20.80
CA LEU A 452 25.88 6.95 -20.08
C LEU A 452 25.75 6.81 -18.55
N ASN A 453 24.60 6.38 -18.04
CA ASN A 453 24.30 6.40 -16.60
C ASN A 453 24.17 5.01 -15.96
N TYR A 454 24.27 3.93 -16.74
CA TYR A 454 24.01 2.56 -16.27
C TYR A 454 24.88 2.17 -15.09
N LEU A 455 26.18 2.53 -15.09
CA LEU A 455 27.06 2.19 -13.97
C LEU A 455 26.57 2.80 -12.64
N SER A 456 26.10 4.04 -12.67
CA SER A 456 25.63 4.72 -11.46
C SER A 456 24.19 4.34 -11.07
N GLN A 457 23.31 4.07 -12.04
CA GLN A 457 21.90 3.77 -11.78
C GLN A 457 21.60 2.27 -11.64
N GLY A 458 22.41 1.40 -12.25
CA GLY A 458 22.17 -0.04 -12.38
C GLY A 458 20.94 -0.44 -13.20
N VAL A 459 20.19 0.52 -13.73
CA VAL A 459 18.99 0.34 -14.55
C VAL A 459 18.98 1.33 -15.72
N GLY A 460 18.16 1.07 -16.73
CA GLY A 460 17.96 1.99 -17.85
C GLY A 460 17.30 3.31 -17.41
N THR A 461 17.66 4.40 -18.06
CA THR A 461 17.03 5.72 -17.87
C THR A 461 15.75 5.79 -18.70
N LEU A 462 14.61 6.06 -18.06
CA LEU A 462 13.31 6.14 -18.73
C LEU A 462 13.18 7.38 -19.62
N ASN A 463 12.66 7.22 -20.83
CA ASN A 463 12.32 8.32 -21.73
C ASN A 463 10.94 8.92 -21.38
N TYR A 464 10.91 9.92 -20.51
CA TYR A 464 9.65 10.54 -20.08
C TYR A 464 8.90 11.33 -21.17
N ALA A 465 9.51 11.59 -22.34
CA ALA A 465 8.76 12.10 -23.49
C ALA A 465 7.78 11.05 -24.04
N GLN A 466 8.05 9.77 -23.79
CA GLN A 466 7.22 8.61 -24.14
C GLN A 466 6.61 7.94 -22.89
N LEU A 467 6.31 8.73 -21.86
CA LEU A 467 5.75 8.24 -20.60
C LEU A 467 4.51 7.35 -20.85
N ASN A 468 4.63 6.07 -20.51
CA ASN A 468 3.59 5.05 -20.59
C ASN A 468 2.86 4.97 -21.95
N THR A 469 3.57 5.23 -23.04
CA THR A 469 3.00 5.13 -24.40
C THR A 469 2.94 3.70 -24.92
N ASN A 470 3.79 2.80 -24.40
CA ASN A 470 3.85 1.40 -24.78
C ASN A 470 3.13 0.52 -23.75
N ARG A 471 2.80 -0.72 -24.14
CA ARG A 471 2.12 -1.70 -23.27
C ARG A 471 2.73 -3.08 -23.44
N LEU A 472 2.82 -3.81 -22.33
CA LEU A 472 3.15 -5.24 -22.34
C LEU A 472 2.01 -6.06 -22.95
N SER A 473 2.28 -7.33 -23.28
CA SER A 473 1.23 -8.28 -23.62
C SER A 473 0.32 -8.58 -22.43
N GLY A 474 -0.89 -9.04 -22.70
CA GLY A 474 -1.79 -9.52 -21.65
C GLY A 474 -1.21 -10.76 -20.96
N PHE A 475 -1.37 -10.84 -19.65
CA PHE A 475 -0.91 -11.96 -18.84
C PHE A 475 -2.10 -12.82 -18.41
N ASN A 476 -1.94 -14.14 -18.41
CA ASN A 476 -2.88 -15.06 -17.77
C ASN A 476 -2.14 -16.15 -16.99
N SER A 477 -2.80 -16.72 -15.99
CA SER A 477 -2.32 -17.94 -15.34
C SER A 477 -3.47 -18.76 -14.77
N SER A 478 -3.22 -20.07 -14.65
CA SER A 478 -4.15 -21.04 -14.09
C SER A 478 -3.47 -21.83 -12.97
N ASP A 479 -4.13 -21.93 -11.82
CA ASP A 479 -3.73 -22.81 -10.72
C ASP A 479 -4.80 -23.90 -10.55
N VAL A 480 -4.37 -25.16 -10.46
CA VAL A 480 -5.26 -26.30 -10.19
C VAL A 480 -4.94 -26.87 -8.81
N ARG A 481 -5.97 -27.09 -8.00
CA ARG A 481 -5.85 -27.71 -6.68
C ARG A 481 -6.68 -28.98 -6.63
N LYS A 482 -6.05 -30.07 -6.20
CA LYS A 482 -6.73 -31.33 -5.85
C LYS A 482 -6.64 -31.54 -4.35
N LYS A 483 -7.77 -31.84 -3.70
CA LYS A 483 -7.85 -32.13 -2.26
C LYS A 483 -8.63 -33.42 -2.05
N MET A 484 -8.11 -34.30 -1.20
CA MET A 484 -8.85 -35.41 -0.63
C MET A 484 -9.02 -35.14 0.87
N MET A 485 -10.23 -35.21 1.38
CA MET A 485 -10.47 -35.16 2.82
C MET A 485 -10.63 -36.58 3.34
N THR A 486 -9.64 -37.06 4.09
CA THR A 486 -9.78 -38.27 4.90
C THR A 486 -10.77 -38.00 6.03
N PRO A 487 -11.73 -38.90 6.29
CA PRO A 487 -12.50 -38.85 7.53
C PRO A 487 -11.53 -38.93 8.72
N LEU A 488 -11.77 -38.10 9.74
CA LEU A 488 -11.13 -38.23 11.05
C LEU A 488 -11.76 -39.36 11.84
#